data_AF-A0A2E4LPL9-F1
#
_entry.id   AF-A0A2E4LPL9-F1
#
_cell.length_a   1.000
_cell.length_b   1.000
_cell.length_c   1.000
_cell.angle_alpha   90.00
_cell.angle_beta   90.00
_cell.angle_gamma   90.00
#
_symmetry.space_group_name_H-M   'P 1'
#
loop_
_entity.id
_entity.type
_entity.pdbx_description
1 polymer ?
#
loop_
_entity_poly.entity_id
_entity_poly.type
_entity_poly.pdbx_seq_one_letter_code
_entity_poly.pdbx_strand_id
1 'polypeptide(L)' 'MPELFIIFLYIVSGLVMLYFGADWLVKGAVTLALHLGLSPLIVGLTVVALGTSVPEA' A
#
# COMPACT_ATOMS: atom_id res chain seq x y z
N MET A 1 -16.37 -0.83 29.84
CA MET A 1 -15.39 0.14 29.31
C MET A 1 -15.64 0.32 27.81
N PRO A 2 -16.69 1.07 27.42
CA PRO A 2 -17.11 1.24 26.03
C PRO A 2 -16.06 1.96 25.15
N GLU A 3 -15.21 2.80 25.77
CA GLU A 3 -14.10 3.51 25.12
C GLU A 3 -13.14 2.57 24.35
N LEU A 4 -12.83 1.40 24.93
CA LEU A 4 -11.89 0.44 24.34
C LEU A 4 -12.40 -0.14 23.01
N PHE A 5 -13.72 -0.32 22.90
CA PHE A 5 -14.34 -0.85 21.69
C PHE A 5 -14.21 0.14 20.52
N ILE A 6 -14.40 1.43 20.80
CA ILE A 6 -14.26 2.50 19.80
C ILE A 6 -12.80 2.63 19.34
N ILE A 7 -11.84 2.57 20.26
CA ILE A 7 -10.40 2.59 19.91
C ILE A 7 -10.06 1.40 19.02
N PHE A 8 -10.55 0.20 19.36
CA PHE A 8 -10.31 -0.99 18.55
C PHE A 8 -10.89 -0.86 17.14
N LEU A 9 -12.11 -0.32 17.01
CA LEU A 9 -12.73 -0.03 15.71
C LEU A 9 -11.88 0.93 14.87
N TYR A 10 -11.34 1.99 15.47
CA TYR A 10 -10.46 2.92 14.76
C TYR A 10 -9.15 2.28 14.31
N ILE A 11 -8.51 1.47 15.17
CA ILE A 11 -7.28 0.77 14.81
C ILE A 11 -7.53 -0.19 13.64
N VAL A 12 -8.56 -1.02 13.73
CA VAL A 12 -8.88 -2.01 12.69
C VAL A 12 -9.26 -1.33 11.38
N SER A 13 -10.12 -0.32 11.41
CA SER A 13 -10.53 0.40 10.20
C SER A 13 -9.35 1.13 9.54
N GLY A 14 -8.50 1.78 10.34
CA GLY A 14 -7.28 2.42 9.85
C GLY A 14 -6.32 1.42 9.20
N LEU A 15 -6.07 0.28 9.86
CA LEU A 15 -5.20 -0.77 9.33
C LEU A 15 -5.72 -1.34 8.01
N VAL A 16 -7.02 -1.57 7.92
CA VAL A 16 -7.68 -2.05 6.71
C VAL A 16 -7.52 -1.03 5.58
N MET A 17 -7.84 0.24 5.83
CA MET A 17 -7.70 1.30 4.82
C MET A 17 -6.25 1.49 4.37
N LEU A 18 -5.29 1.43 5.29
CA LEU A 18 -3.87 1.56 5.00
C LEU A 18 -3.37 0.40 4.13
N TYR A 19 -3.71 -0.85 4.50
CA TYR A 19 -3.33 -2.04 3.75
C TYR A 19 -3.86 -2.01 2.31
N PHE A 20 -5.18 -1.82 2.15
CA PHE A 20 -5.79 -1.82 0.82
C PHE A 20 -5.39 -0.59 0.00
N GLY A 21 -5.26 0.59 0.64
CA GLY A 21 -4.82 1.80 -0.03
C GLY A 21 -3.40 1.67 -0.59
N ALA A 22 -2.47 1.14 0.21
CA ALA A 22 -1.11 0.89 -0.24
C ALA A 22 -1.05 -0.18 -1.34
N ASP A 23 -1.76 -1.30 -1.19
CA ASP A 23 -1.81 -2.36 -2.20
C ASP A 23 -2.33 -1.86 -3.56
N TRP A 24 -3.40 -1.07 -3.56
CA TRP A 24 -3.94 -0.47 -4.78
C TRP A 24 -3.00 0.56 -5.40
N LEU A 25 -2.35 1.39 -4.58
CA LEU A 25 -1.37 2.37 -5.06
C LEU A 25 -0.19 1.66 -5.75
N VAL A 26 0.38 0.64 -5.11
CA VAL A 26 1.54 -0.10 -5.66
C VAL A 26 1.16 -0.81 -6.95
N LYS A 27 -0.01 -1.47 -6.99
CA LYS A 27 -0.50 -2.12 -8.22
C LYS A 27 -0.70 -1.12 -9.35
N GLY A 28 -1.34 0.02 -9.07
CA GLY A 28 -1.52 1.10 -10.05
C GLY A 28 -0.20 1.63 -10.58
N ALA A 29 0.78 1.87 -9.70
CA ALA A 29 2.11 2.33 -10.08
C ALA A 29 2.88 1.30 -10.94
N VAL A 30 2.81 0.01 -10.58
CA VAL A 30 3.39 -1.09 -11.36
C VAL A 30 2.74 -1.16 -12.75
N THR A 31 1.41 -1.11 -12.83
CA THR A 31 0.70 -1.12 -14.12
C THR A 31 1.11 0.07 -14.98
N LEU A 32 1.15 1.29 -14.41
CA LEU A 32 1.58 2.49 -15.12
C LEU A 32 3.01 2.35 -15.65
N ALA A 33 3.94 1.90 -14.81
CA ALA A 33 5.35 1.74 -15.17
C ALA A 33 5.54 0.77 -16.34
N LEU A 34 4.81 -0.36 -16.32
CA LEU A 34 4.84 -1.34 -17.41
C LEU A 34 4.25 -0.78 -18.71
N HIS A 35 3.16 0.00 -18.64
CA HIS A 35 2.59 0.67 -19.81
C HIS A 35 3.51 1.73 -20.41
N LEU A 36 4.36 2.35 -19.59
CA LEU A 36 5.41 3.27 -20.05
C LEU A 36 6.63 2.55 -20.65
N GLY A 37 6.62 1.22 -20.75
CA GLY A 37 7.69 0.43 -21.35
C GLY A 37 8.88 0.16 -20.43
N LEU A 38 8.75 0.41 -19.12
CA LEU A 38 9.79 0.05 -18.15
C LEU A 38 9.90 -1.47 -18.03
N SER A 39 11.12 -1.97 -17.94
CA SER A 39 11.34 -3.41 -17.80
C SER A 39 10.86 -3.91 -16.42
N PRO A 40 10.34 -5.14 -16.31
CA PRO A 40 9.89 -5.70 -15.03
C PRO A 40 10.96 -5.67 -13.93
N LEU A 41 12.24 -5.78 -14.34
CA LEU A 41 13.38 -5.71 -13.43
C LEU A 41 13.53 -4.32 -12.81
N ILE A 42 13.42 -3.24 -13.59
CA ILE A 42 13.46 -1.87 -13.06
C ILE A 42 12.26 -1.62 -12.15
N VAL A 43 11.07 -2.05 -12.55
CA VAL A 43 9.84 -1.91 -11.75
C VAL A 43 9.96 -2.63 -10.41
N GLY A 44 10.50 -3.85 -10.39
CA GLY A 44 10.74 -4.62 -9.17
C GLY A 44 11.77 -3.98 -8.24
N LEU A 45 12.89 -3.52 -8.80
CA LEU A 45 13.98 -2.89 -8.04
C LEU A 45 13.65 -1.49 -7.50
N THR A 46 12.61 -0.84 -8.03
CA THR A 46 12.25 0.54 -7.68
C THR A 46 10.84 0.65 -7.12
N VAL A 47 9.82 0.52 -7.97
CA VAL A 47 8.41 0.73 -7.62
C VAL A 47 7.96 -0.26 -6.55
N VAL A 48 8.29 -1.54 -6.69
CA VAL A 48 7.89 -2.56 -5.71
C VAL A 48 8.68 -2.40 -4.41
N ALA A 49 10.00 -2.22 -4.50
CA ALA A 49 10.86 -2.04 -3.33
C ALA A 49 10.48 -0.81 -2.47
N LEU A 50 10.08 0.29 -3.10
CA LEU A 50 9.55 1.46 -2.39
C LEU A 50 8.12 1.23 -1.91
N GLY A 51 7.30 0.56 -2.74
CA GLY A 51 5.91 0.25 -2.46
C GLY A 51 5.69 -0.56 -1.17
N THR A 52 6.62 -1.44 -0.82
CA THR A 52 6.54 -2.26 0.41
C THR A 52 6.70 -1.46 1.69
N SER A 53 7.21 -0.23 1.65
CA SER A 53 7.34 0.63 2.82
C SER A 53 6.27 1.72 2.90
N VAL A 54 5.33 1.75 1.94
CA VAL A 54 4.23 2.74 1.89
C VAL A 54 3.25 2.60 3.06
N PRO A 55 2.88 1.39 3.52
CA PRO A 55 2.06 1.28 4.73
C PRO A 55 2.75 1.86 5.98
N GLU A 56 4.07 1.72 6.08
CA GLU A 56 4.83 2.07 7.27
C GLU A 56 5.34 3.51 7.31
N ALA A 57 5.54 4.15 6.15
CA ALA A 57 6.05 5.51 5.99
C ALA A 57 4.96 6.59 6.11
#